data_AF-X1J7U3-F1
#
_entry.id   AF-X1J7U3-F1
#
_cell.length_a   1.000
_cell.length_b   1.000
_cell.length_c   1.000
_cell.angle_alpha   90.00
_cell.angle_beta   90.00
_cell.angle_gamma   90.00
#
_symmetry.space_group_name_H-M   'P 1'
#
loop_
_entity.id
_entity.type
_entity.pdbx_description
1 polymer ?
#
loop_
_entity_poly.entity_id
_entity_poly.type
_entity_poly.pdbx_seq_one_letter_code
_entity_poly.pdbx_strand_id
1 'polypeptide(L)' 'MSKKLLLINPVNPHRVGLTVNPSSRFQPLGLGLVAALTPVDWDIEIIDENFKPFEYKEADLVGLTAFTASVTRAYEIA' A
#
# COMPACT_ATOMS: atom_id res chain seq x y z
N MET A 1 -22.24 -6.62 -8.81
CA MET A 1 -21.34 -5.52 -8.39
C MET A 1 -19.91 -6.02 -8.55
N SER A 2 -18.99 -5.18 -9.00
CA SER A 2 -17.55 -5.52 -9.01
C SER A 2 -17.04 -5.51 -7.57
N LYS A 3 -16.20 -6.47 -7.20
CA LYS A 3 -15.59 -6.55 -5.85
C LYS A 3 -14.46 -5.55 -5.74
N LYS A 4 -14.36 -4.82 -4.64
CA LYS A 4 -13.32 -3.81 -4.41
C LYS A 4 -12.11 -4.42 -3.69
N LEU A 5 -10.92 -4.31 -4.29
CA LEU A 5 -9.63 -4.66 -3.68
C LEU A 5 -8.80 -3.39 -3.45
N LEU A 6 -8.47 -3.11 -2.19
CA LEU A 6 -7.50 -2.07 -1.83
C LEU A 6 -6.14 -2.68 -1.59
N LEU A 7 -5.13 -2.20 -2.32
CA LEU A 7 -3.74 -2.58 -2.14
C LEU A 7 -2.96 -1.38 -1.58
N ILE A 8 -2.44 -1.51 -0.37
CA ILE A 8 -1.89 -0.39 0.39
C ILE A 8 -0.39 -0.61 0.59
N ASN A 9 0.39 0.42 0.27
CA ASN A 9 1.80 0.57 0.63
C ASN A 9 1.94 1.56 1.81
N PRO A 10 2.04 1.05 3.04
CA PRO A 10 2.24 1.87 4.23
C PRO A 10 3.65 2.44 4.23
N VAL A 11 3.81 3.68 4.68
CA VAL A 11 5.13 4.29 4.83
C VAL A 11 5.21 5.02 6.16
N ASN A 12 6.25 4.71 6.94
CA ASN A 12 6.48 5.38 8.22
C ASN A 12 6.48 6.92 8.04
N PRO A 13 5.53 7.65 8.66
CA PRO A 13 5.40 9.09 8.48
C PRO A 13 6.58 9.88 9.07
N HIS A 14 7.30 9.31 10.04
CA HIS A 14 8.49 9.92 10.63
C HIS A 14 9.70 9.89 9.69
N ARG A 15 9.65 9.09 8.61
CA ARG A 15 10.68 9.02 7.55
C ARG A 15 12.11 8.96 8.11
N VAL A 16 12.37 7.95 8.95
CA VAL A 16 13.66 7.78 9.65
C VAL A 16 14.60 6.81 8.91
N GLY A 17 15.89 6.87 9.25
CA GLY A 17 16.92 5.98 8.72
C GLY A 17 17.07 6.12 7.19
N LEU A 18 17.07 4.99 6.48
CA LEU A 18 17.25 4.97 5.02
C LEU A 18 16.18 5.80 4.29
N THR A 19 14.94 5.81 4.78
CA THR A 19 13.81 6.49 4.12
C THR A 19 13.87 8.02 4.14
N VAL A 20 14.83 8.61 4.88
CA VAL A 20 15.13 10.05 4.84
C VAL A 20 15.50 10.45 3.40
N ASN A 21 16.31 9.63 2.72
CA ASN A 21 16.67 9.88 1.33
C ASN A 21 15.52 9.46 0.39
N PRO A 22 14.97 10.39 -0.42
CA PRO A 22 13.95 10.06 -1.42
C PRO A 22 14.39 8.98 -2.42
N SER A 23 15.69 8.89 -2.75
CA SER A 23 16.19 7.92 -3.75
C SER A 23 16.10 6.47 -3.27
N SER A 24 15.89 6.24 -1.98
CA SER A 24 15.68 4.90 -1.40
C SER A 24 14.21 4.61 -1.07
N ARG A 25 13.28 5.46 -1.54
CA ARG A 25 11.84 5.22 -1.48
C ARG A 25 11.42 4.54 -2.78
N PHE A 26 11.48 3.22 -2.77
CA PHE A 26 11.14 2.43 -3.95
C PHE A 26 9.62 2.30 -4.12
N GLN A 27 9.18 2.32 -5.37
CA GLN A 27 7.79 2.03 -5.74
C GLN A 27 7.40 0.58 -5.35
N PRO A 28 6.14 0.35 -4.91
CA PRO A 28 5.69 -0.96 -4.45
C PRO A 28 5.36 -1.89 -5.63
N LEU A 29 6.37 -2.32 -6.41
CA LEU A 29 6.18 -3.15 -7.61
C LEU A 29 5.42 -4.45 -7.34
N GLY A 30 5.58 -5.02 -6.14
CA GLY A 30 4.82 -6.21 -5.72
C GLY A 30 3.30 -5.98 -5.73
N LEU A 31 2.82 -4.79 -5.34
CA LEU A 31 1.40 -4.46 -5.42
C LEU A 31 0.94 -4.29 -6.88
N GLY A 32 1.78 -3.73 -7.73
CA GLY A 32 1.51 -3.65 -9.18
C GLY A 32 1.37 -5.03 -9.83
N LEU A 33 2.22 -5.99 -9.43
CA LEU A 33 2.11 -7.38 -9.88
C LEU A 33 0.84 -8.06 -9.36
N VAL A 34 0.50 -7.88 -8.08
CA VAL A 34 -0.76 -8.40 -7.52
C VAL A 34 -1.95 -7.81 -8.28
N ALA A 35 -1.96 -6.50 -8.53
CA ALA A 35 -3.02 -5.85 -9.30
C ALA A 35 -3.15 -6.43 -10.72
N ALA A 36 -2.04 -6.61 -11.43
CA ALA A 36 -2.04 -7.16 -12.79
C ALA A 36 -2.49 -8.62 -12.86
N LEU A 37 -2.25 -9.42 -11.81
CA LEU A 37 -2.62 -10.83 -11.73
C LEU A 37 -3.99 -11.06 -11.09
N THR A 38 -4.60 -10.03 -10.52
CA THR A 38 -5.93 -10.14 -9.90
C THR A 38 -6.99 -10.33 -11.02
N PRO A 39 -7.96 -11.24 -10.83
CA PRO A 39 -9.03 -11.45 -11.80
C PRO A 39 -9.77 -10.17 -12.19
N VAL A 40 -10.18 -10.09 -13.47
CA VAL A 40 -10.76 -8.88 -14.09
C VAL A 40 -12.11 -8.43 -13.51
N ASP A 41 -12.74 -9.24 -12.66
CA ASP A 41 -13.99 -8.89 -11.97
C ASP A 41 -13.79 -7.96 -10.75
N TRP A 42 -12.54 -7.71 -10.35
CA TRP A 42 -12.18 -6.80 -9.26
C TRP A 42 -11.92 -5.37 -9.72
N ASP A 43 -12.44 -4.40 -8.97
CA ASP A 43 -12.03 -2.99 -9.01
C ASP A 43 -10.86 -2.81 -8.04
N ILE A 44 -9.68 -2.50 -8.59
CA ILE A 44 -8.42 -2.48 -7.85
C ILE A 44 -7.96 -1.04 -7.70
N GLU A 45 -7.64 -0.66 -6.47
CA GLU A 45 -7.06 0.64 -6.17
C GLU A 45 -5.80 0.48 -5.33
N ILE A 46 -4.72 1.14 -5.77
CA ILE A 46 -3.44 1.16 -5.06
C ILE A 46 -3.33 2.48 -4.29
N ILE A 47 -3.15 2.39 -2.97
CA ILE A 47 -2.84 3.52 -2.10
C ILE A 47 -1.37 3.45 -1.71
N ASP A 48 -0.61 4.49 -2.05
CA ASP A 48 0.80 4.58 -1.70
C ASP A 48 1.07 5.80 -0.81
N GLU A 49 1.42 5.55 0.47
CA GLU A 49 1.72 6.58 1.46
C GLU A 49 3.02 7.35 1.16
N ASN A 50 3.76 7.00 0.10
CA ASN A 50 4.79 7.88 -0.46
C ASN A 50 4.20 9.15 -1.08
N PHE A 51 2.97 9.11 -1.58
CA PHE A 51 2.31 10.24 -2.25
C PHE A 51 1.25 10.92 -1.37
N LYS A 52 0.40 10.13 -0.70
CA LYS A 52 -0.66 10.66 0.16
C LYS A 52 -0.87 9.73 1.36
N PRO A 53 -1.01 10.27 2.60
CA PRO A 53 -1.38 9.46 3.76
C PRO A 53 -2.64 8.64 3.52
N PHE A 54 -2.71 7.46 4.13
CA PHE A 54 -3.90 6.62 4.07
C PHE A 54 -5.12 7.33 4.69
N GLU A 55 -6.25 7.18 4.01
CA GLU A 55 -7.58 7.55 4.50
C GLU A 55 -8.49 6.32 4.36
N TYR A 56 -9.35 6.07 5.34
CA TYR A 56 -10.24 4.91 5.33
C TYR A 56 -11.15 4.91 4.09
N LYS A 57 -11.31 3.73 3.49
CA LYS A 57 -12.19 3.48 2.35
C LYS A 57 -12.83 2.10 2.51
N GLU A 58 -14.10 2.00 2.13
CA GLU A 58 -14.77 0.69 2.07
C GLU A 58 -14.18 -0.19 0.97
N ALA A 59 -14.01 -1.48 1.28
CA ALA A 59 -13.50 -2.49 0.36
C ALA A 59 -13.97 -3.89 0.78
N ASP A 60 -14.03 -4.81 -0.18
CA ASP A 60 -14.33 -6.22 0.09
C ASP A 60 -13.09 -6.99 0.56
N LEU A 61 -11.90 -6.56 0.10
CA LEU A 61 -10.62 -7.12 0.49
C LEU A 61 -9.55 -6.03 0.56
N VAL A 62 -8.65 -6.14 1.55
CA VAL A 62 -7.52 -5.23 1.74
C VAL A 62 -6.22 -6.05 1.77
N GLY A 63 -5.25 -5.66 0.95
CA GLY A 63 -3.89 -6.17 0.98
C GLY A 63 -2.92 -5.09 1.43
N LEU A 64 -2.17 -5.36 2.50
CA LEU A 64 -1.09 -4.50 3.00
C LEU A 64 0.25 -5.10 2.59
N THR A 65 1.08 -4.36 1.87
CA THR A 65 2.52 -4.71 1.81
C THR A 65 3.22 -4.18 3.06
N ALA A 66 4.34 -4.81 3.42
CA ALA A 66 5.14 -4.36 4.54
C ALA A 66 6.62 -4.49 4.22
N PHE A 67 7.25 -3.36 3.88
CA PHE A 67 8.68 -3.22 4.11
C PHE A 67 8.92 -3.25 5.63
N THR A 68 9.88 -4.03 6.11
CA THR A 68 10.06 -4.29 7.55
C THR A 68 10.08 -3.02 8.41
N ALA A 69 10.72 -1.95 7.94
CA ALA A 69 10.79 -0.67 8.67
C ALA A 69 9.47 0.11 8.74
N SER A 70 8.46 -0.27 7.94
CA SER A 70 7.12 0.34 7.91
C SER A 70 6.03 -0.61 8.43
N VAL A 71 6.39 -1.77 8.99
CA VAL A 71 5.41 -2.77 9.46
C VAL A 71 4.51 -2.23 10.57
N THR A 72 5.02 -1.38 11.46
CA THR A 72 4.21 -0.78 12.53
C THR A 72 3.12 0.12 11.97
N ARG A 73 3.40 0.83 10.87
CA ARG A 73 2.40 1.64 10.17
C ARG A 73 1.31 0.77 9.52
N ALA A 74 1.65 -0.44 9.07
CA ALA A 74 0.67 -1.39 8.57
C ALA A 74 -0.30 -1.84 9.68
N TYR A 75 0.19 -2.03 10.92
CA TYR A 75 -0.65 -2.37 12.07
C TYR A 75 -1.58 -1.23 12.49
N GLU A 76 -1.20 0.03 12.29
CA GLU A 76 -2.07 1.18 12.57
C GLU A 76 -3.23 1.31 11.57
N ILE A 77 -3.06 0.77 10.36
CA ILE A 77 -4.06 0.81 9.28
C ILE A 77 -5.06 -0.36 9.38
N ALA A 78 -4.64 -1.50 9.92
CA ALA A 78 -5.43 -2.73 10.04
C ALA A 78 -6.33 -2.74 11.28
#